data_AF-K2AZ04-F1
#
_entry.id   AF-K2AZ04-F1
#
_cell.length_a   1.000
_cell.length_b   1.000
_cell.length_c   1.000
_cell.angle_alpha   90.00
_cell.angle_beta   90.00
_cell.angle_gamma   90.00
#
_symmetry.space_group_name_H-M   'P 1'
#
loop_
_entity.id
_entity.type
_entity.pdbx_description
1 polymer ?
#
loop_
_entity_poly.entity_id
_entity_poly.type
_entity_poly.pdbx_seq_one_letter_code
_entity_poly.pdbx_strand_id
1 'polypeptide(L)' 'MSTLDDVFEKWTTDADFRKEFKKNPQKALEKAGIRLNTDDLQKVLTAIGKQEELEKKMNR' A
#
# COMPACT_ATOMS: atom_id res chain seq x y z
N MET A 1 -2.06 16.30 6.89
CA MET A 1 -2.72 15.45 5.88
C MET A 1 -1.88 14.20 5.75
N SER A 2 -2.44 13.06 6.10
CA SER A 2 -1.70 11.84 6.42
C SER A 2 -1.23 11.15 5.14
N THR A 3 0.09 11.12 4.91
CA THR A 3 0.73 10.44 3.77
C THR A 3 0.38 8.96 3.66
N LEU A 4 -0.07 8.33 4.75
CA LEU A 4 -0.57 6.96 4.77
C LEU A 4 -1.94 6.82 4.07
N ASP A 5 -2.85 7.77 4.32
CA ASP A 5 -4.22 7.72 3.81
C ASP A 5 -4.22 7.83 2.27
N ASP A 6 -3.38 8.71 1.74
CA ASP A 6 -3.12 8.91 0.31
C ASP A 6 -2.61 7.63 -0.37
N VAL A 7 -1.77 6.85 0.33
CA VAL A 7 -1.25 5.57 -0.16
C VAL A 7 -2.33 4.51 -0.21
N PHE A 8 -3.19 4.45 0.81
CA PHE A 8 -4.33 3.52 0.83
C PHE A 8 -5.36 3.87 -0.23
N GLU A 9 -5.65 5.17 -0.41
CA GLU A 9 -6.50 5.65 -1.49
C GLU A 9 -5.92 5.22 -2.84
N LYS A 10 -4.67 5.59 -3.15
CA LYS A 10 -3.97 5.14 -4.37
C LYS A 10 -3.95 3.62 -4.53
N TRP A 11 -3.74 2.87 -3.45
CA TRP A 11 -3.73 1.41 -3.49
C TRP A 11 -5.09 0.82 -3.87
N THR A 12 -6.19 1.47 -3.48
CA THR A 12 -7.56 1.02 -3.76
C THR A 12 -8.08 1.53 -5.11
N THR A 13 -7.75 2.77 -5.49
CA THR A 13 -8.23 3.40 -6.72
C THR A 13 -7.34 3.14 -7.93
N ASP A 14 -6.04 2.94 -7.72
CA ASP A 14 -5.03 2.86 -8.79
C ASP A 14 -4.42 1.45 -8.85
N ALA A 15 -4.93 0.65 -9.79
CA ALA A 15 -4.53 -0.75 -9.94
C ALA A 15 -3.05 -0.90 -10.39
N ASP A 16 -2.52 0.07 -11.12
CA ASP A 16 -1.11 0.06 -11.55
C ASP A 16 -0.20 0.37 -10.36
N PHE A 17 -0.54 1.38 -9.56
CA PHE A 17 0.11 1.65 -8.29
C PHE A 17 0.08 0.41 -7.38
N ARG A 18 -1.08 -0.25 -7.22
CA ARG A 18 -1.19 -1.50 -6.44
C ARG A 18 -0.22 -2.57 -6.95
N LYS A 19 -0.13 -2.76 -8.26
CA LYS A 19 0.73 -3.77 -8.89
C LYS A 19 2.22 -3.44 -8.73
N GLU A 20 2.60 -2.19 -8.92
CA GLU A 20 3.97 -1.73 -8.69
C GLU A 20 4.32 -1.79 -7.20
N PHE A 21 3.42 -1.39 -6.31
CA PHE A 21 3.62 -1.39 -4.87
C PHE A 21 3.77 -2.81 -4.32
N LYS A 22 3.02 -3.80 -4.86
CA LYS A 22 3.24 -5.23 -4.55
C LYS A 22 4.64 -5.73 -4.91
N LYS A 23 5.23 -5.21 -5.99
CA LYS A 23 6.57 -5.59 -6.44
C LYS A 23 7.66 -4.82 -5.70
N ASN A 24 7.50 -3.50 -5.59
CA ASN A 24 8.45 -2.54 -5.07
C ASN A 24 7.68 -1.38 -4.38
N PRO A 25 7.33 -1.53 -3.10
CA PRO A 25 6.54 -0.54 -2.38
C PRO A 25 7.26 0.81 -2.28
N GLN A 26 8.57 0.83 -1.99
CA GLN A 26 9.36 2.07 -1.99
C GLN A 26 9.34 2.78 -3.34
N LYS A 27 9.51 2.04 -4.44
CA LYS A 27 9.55 2.62 -5.79
C LYS A 27 8.19 3.17 -6.22
N ALA A 28 7.10 2.48 -5.86
CA ALA A 28 5.74 2.94 -6.14
C ALA A 28 5.44 4.24 -5.36
N LEU A 29 5.86 4.31 -4.10
CA LEU A 29 5.75 5.52 -3.28
C LEU A 29 6.56 6.68 -3.85
N GLU A 30 7.82 6.45 -4.22
CA GLU A 30 8.67 7.47 -4.86
C GLU A 30 8.07 7.98 -6.17
N LYS A 31 7.54 7.09 -7.01
CA LYS A 31 6.84 7.45 -8.25
C LYS A 31 5.57 8.28 -8.00
N ALA A 32 4.85 7.96 -6.93
CA ALA A 32 3.69 8.72 -6.51
C ALA A 32 4.04 10.06 -5.83
N GLY A 33 5.34 10.36 -5.65
CA GLY A 33 5.80 11.54 -4.91
C GLY A 33 5.60 11.44 -3.40
N ILE A 34 5.29 10.24 -2.90
CA ILE A 34 5.01 9.97 -1.50
C ILE A 34 6.30 9.56 -0.82
N ARG A 35 6.76 10.37 0.14
CA ARG A 35 7.87 10.01 1.03
C ARG A 35 7.33 9.50 2.36
N LEU A 36 7.45 8.20 2.57
CA LEU A 36 7.18 7.56 3.86
C LEU A 36 8.48 7.32 4.60
N ASN A 37 8.45 7.49 5.93
CA ASN A 37 9.48 6.96 6.79
C ASN A 37 9.34 5.43 6.90
N THR A 38 10.41 4.77 7.33
CA THR A 38 10.44 3.31 7.51
C THR A 38 9.30 2.80 8.40
N ASP A 39 8.94 3.55 9.44
CA ASP A 39 7.82 3.22 10.34
C ASP A 39 6.46 3.25 9.62
N ASP A 40 6.19 4.32 8.87
CA ASP A 40 4.96 4.44 8.06
C ASP A 40 4.90 3.37 6.97
N LEU A 41 6.02 3.12 6.28
CA LEU A 41 6.11 2.05 5.27
C LEU A 41 5.78 0.68 5.87
N GLN A 42 6.31 0.37 7.06
CA GLN A 42 6.00 -0.86 7.78
C GLN A 42 4.51 -0.96 8.15
N LYS A 43 3.88 0.14 8.57
CA LYS A 43 2.44 0.20 8.84
C LYS A 43 1.62 -0.09 7.59
N VAL A 44 1.95 0.53 6.45
CA VAL A 44 1.27 0.27 5.16
C VAL A 44 1.39 -1.20 4.77
N LEU A 45 2.61 -1.75 4.79
CA LEU A 45 2.86 -3.14 4.43
C LEU A 45 2.10 -4.11 5.32
N THR A 46 2.06 -3.83 6.64
CA THR A 46 1.33 -4.65 7.61
C THR A 46 -0.18 -4.59 7.38
N ALA A 47 -0.74 -3.41 7.15
CA ALA A 47 -2.17 -3.23 6.95
C ALA A 47 -2.64 -3.81 5.60
N ILE A 48 -1.86 -3.62 4.51
CA ILE A 48 -2.12 -4.25 3.22
C ILE A 48 -2.04 -5.78 3.33
N GLY A 49 -1.01 -6.31 4.00
CA GLY A 49 -0.86 -7.76 4.19
C GLY A 49 -2.04 -8.37 4.97
N LYS A 50 -2.52 -7.68 6.01
CA LYS A 50 -3.73 -8.09 6.74
C LYS A 50 -4.98 -8.04 5.87
N GLN A 51 -5.16 -7.01 5.05
CA GLN A 51 -6.30 -6.95 4.12
C GLN A 51 -6.29 -8.13 3.14
N GLU A 52 -5.13 -8.45 2.54
CA GLU A 52 -5.04 -9.53 1.57
C GLU A 52 -5.27 -10.91 2.20
N GLU A 53 -4.85 -11.10 3.46
CA GLU A 53 -5.17 -12.31 4.23
C GLU A 53 -6.66 -12.43 4.57
N LEU A 54 -7.32 -11.32 4.93
CA LEU A 54 -8.76 -11.28 5.18
C LEU A 54 -9.56 -11.57 3.90
N GLU A 55 -9.18 -10.99 2.76
CA GLU A 55 -9.78 -11.28 1.45
C GLU A 55 -9.65 -12.77 1.08
N LYS A 56 -8.47 -13.37 1.31
CA LYS A 56 -8.28 -14.82 1.09
C LYS A 56 -9.13 -15.70 1.99
N LYS A 57 -9.37 -15.29 3.25
CA LYS A 57 -10.19 -16.04 4.21
C LYS A 57 -11.69 -15.94 3.93
N MET A 58 -12.17 -14.80 3.43
CA MET A 58 -13.59 -14.60 3.07
C MET A 58 -14.00 -15.33 1.79
N ASN A 59 -13.05 -15.63 0.91
CA ASN A 59 -13.33 -16.25 -0.39
C ASN A 59 -13.20 -17.79 -0.38
N ARG A 60 -13.27 -18.43 0.80
CA ARG A 60 -13.07 -19.86 1.01
C ARG A 60 -14.28 -20.53 1.65
#